data_AF-A0A2E9NU05-F1
#
_entry.id   AF-A0A2E9NU05-F1
#
_cell.length_a   1.000
_cell.length_b   1.000
_cell.length_c   1.000
_cell.angle_alpha   90.00
_cell.angle_beta   90.00
_cell.angle_gamma   90.00
#
_symmetry.space_group_name_H-M   'P 1'
#
loop_
_entity.id
_entity.type
_entity.pdbx_description
1 polymer ?
#
loop_
_entity_poly.entity_id
_entity_poly.type
_entity_poly.pdbx_seq_one_letter_code
_entity_poly.pdbx_strand_id
1 'polypeptide(L)'
;MAQQATKLGCDGVLVPPRFYFEDVSDQGLLDYYERFIEGVNRTSLRTCLYHIPLVSGAGLSVSVVKLLRDKYPTTIVGIKDSSGDCTNTDQLLQMENLIVYPGRELSLVEAMKLGAPGCIFATAN
;
A
#
# COMPACT_ATOMS: atom_id res chain seq x y z
N MET A 1 -13.48 4.74 -10.96
CA MET A 1 -13.67 4.85 -9.49
C MET A 1 -12.66 5.78 -8.84
N ALA A 2 -11.34 5.56 -8.95
CA ALA A 2 -10.34 6.45 -8.35
C ALA A 2 -10.46 7.92 -8.80
N GLN A 3 -10.67 8.19 -10.10
CA GLN A 3 -10.95 9.55 -10.60
C GLN A 3 -12.22 10.17 -9.98
N GLN A 4 -13.23 9.37 -9.66
CA GLN A 4 -14.48 9.84 -9.03
C GLN A 4 -14.25 10.16 -7.56
N ALA A 5 -13.50 9.30 -6.84
CA ALA A 5 -13.13 9.51 -5.44
C ALA A 5 -12.31 10.80 -5.25
N THR A 6 -11.34 11.06 -6.13
CA THR A 6 -10.56 12.30 -6.09
C THR A 6 -11.41 13.53 -6.43
N LYS A 7 -12.45 13.40 -7.27
CA LYS A 7 -13.42 14.49 -7.55
C LYS A 7 -14.35 14.76 -6.37
N LEU A 8 -14.64 13.76 -5.55
CA LEU A 8 -15.51 13.86 -4.37
C LEU A 8 -14.75 14.32 -3.11
N GLY A 9 -13.44 14.59 -3.21
CA GLY A 9 -12.64 15.08 -2.09
C GLY A 9 -12.17 13.99 -1.12
N CYS A 10 -12.15 12.72 -1.52
CA CYS A 10 -11.60 11.66 -0.67
C CYS A 10 -10.08 11.86 -0.46
N ASP A 11 -9.63 11.77 0.80
CA ASP A 11 -8.24 11.99 1.22
C ASP A 11 -7.24 10.96 0.68
N GLY A 12 -7.72 9.80 0.20
CA GLY A 12 -6.90 8.79 -0.46
C GLY A 12 -7.67 7.58 -0.96
N VAL A 13 -7.02 6.74 -1.77
CA VAL A 13 -7.56 5.48 -2.29
C VAL A 13 -6.70 4.30 -1.83
N LEU A 14 -7.35 3.20 -1.40
CA LEU A 14 -6.68 1.94 -1.09
C LEU A 14 -6.75 1.03 -2.31
N VAL A 15 -5.60 0.61 -2.84
CA VAL A 15 -5.53 -0.13 -4.11
C VAL A 15 -4.83 -1.48 -3.91
N PRO A 16 -5.56 -2.61 -3.97
CA PRO A 16 -4.95 -3.93 -3.97
C PRO A 16 -4.25 -4.24 -5.30
N PRO A 17 -3.29 -5.17 -5.32
CA PRO A 17 -2.76 -5.71 -6.57
C PRO A 17 -3.86 -6.41 -7.37
N ARG A 18 -3.64 -6.60 -8.67
CA ARG A 18 -4.60 -7.30 -9.55
C ARG A 18 -4.87 -8.71 -9.03
N PHE A 19 -6.14 -8.97 -8.71
CA PHE A 19 -6.63 -10.21 -8.10
C PHE A 19 -6.76 -11.40 -9.08
N TYR A 20 -6.76 -11.17 -10.40
CA TYR A 20 -7.11 -12.22 -11.38
C TYR A 20 -5.90 -13.04 -11.87
N PHE A 21 -4.68 -12.55 -11.68
CA PHE A 21 -3.47 -13.23 -12.13
C PHE A 21 -2.64 -13.62 -10.92
N GLU A 22 -2.37 -14.92 -10.79
CA GLU A 22 -1.37 -15.46 -9.87
C GLU A 22 0.03 -15.23 -10.46
N ASP A 23 1.06 -15.18 -9.62
CA ASP A 23 2.47 -15.05 -10.00
C ASP A 23 2.81 -13.85 -10.92
N VAL A 24 2.17 -12.71 -10.67
CA VAL A 24 2.56 -11.46 -11.35
C VAL A 24 3.98 -11.07 -10.94
N SER A 25 4.85 -10.86 -11.92
CA SER A 25 6.22 -10.40 -11.68
C SER A 25 6.23 -9.00 -11.06
N ASP A 26 7.31 -8.68 -10.33
CA ASP A 26 7.54 -7.34 -9.77
C ASP A 26 7.38 -6.23 -10.82
N GLN A 27 7.89 -6.45 -12.04
CA GLN A 27 7.71 -5.50 -13.16
C GLN A 27 6.24 -5.36 -13.57
N GLY A 28 5.47 -6.45 -13.62
CA GLY A 28 4.05 -6.40 -13.95
C GLY A 28 3.23 -5.65 -12.90
N LEU A 29 3.62 -5.74 -11.63
CA LEU A 29 3.02 -4.96 -10.54
C LEU A 29 3.35 -3.47 -10.69
N LEU A 30 4.61 -3.13 -10.98
CA LEU A 30 5.03 -1.75 -11.26
C LEU A 30 4.22 -1.16 -12.41
N ASP A 31 4.19 -1.82 -13.57
CA ASP A 31 3.46 -1.36 -14.75
C ASP A 31 1.97 -1.16 -14.47
N TYR A 32 1.36 -2.04 -13.65
CA TYR A 32 -0.03 -1.91 -13.24
C TYR A 32 -0.27 -0.62 -12.43
N TYR A 33 0.53 -0.38 -11.39
CA TYR A 33 0.39 0.81 -10.54
C TYR A 33 0.72 2.09 -11.31
N GLU A 34 1.70 2.07 -12.20
CA GLU A 34 2.02 3.19 -13.08
C GLU A 34 0.85 3.56 -13.96
N ARG A 35 0.28 2.58 -14.68
CA ARG A 35 -0.91 2.80 -15.51
C ARG A 35 -2.11 3.27 -14.71
N PHE A 36 -2.24 2.82 -13.46
CA PHE A 36 -3.30 3.29 -12.56
C PHE A 36 -3.10 4.77 -12.21
N ILE A 37 -1.90 5.17 -11.78
CA ILE A 37 -1.58 6.56 -11.40
C ILE A 37 -1.73 7.49 -12.60
N GLU A 38 -1.14 7.12 -13.74
CA GLU A 38 -1.25 7.85 -15.00
C GLU A 38 -2.70 7.94 -15.48
N GLY A 39 -3.45 6.85 -15.37
CA GLY A 39 -4.87 6.82 -15.74
C GLY A 39 -5.72 7.77 -14.89
N VAL A 40 -5.39 7.97 -13.61
CA VAL A 40 -6.09 8.94 -12.76
C VAL A 40 -5.67 10.38 -13.09
N ASN A 41 -4.40 10.60 -13.45
CA ASN A 41 -3.81 11.88 -13.86
C ASN A 41 -4.18 13.06 -12.94
N ARG A 42 -4.04 12.89 -11.62
CA ARG A 42 -4.33 13.95 -10.63
C ARG A 42 -3.20 14.08 -9.61
N THR A 43 -2.70 15.30 -9.44
CA THR A 43 -1.65 15.64 -8.46
C THR A 43 -2.12 15.53 -7.01
N SER A 44 -3.43 15.60 -6.78
CA SER A 44 -4.06 15.41 -5.47
C SER A 44 -4.32 13.94 -5.12
N LEU A 45 -4.00 13.00 -6.01
CA LEU A 45 -4.16 11.58 -5.72
C LEU A 45 -3.19 11.17 -4.60
N ARG A 46 -3.74 10.66 -3.52
CA ARG A 46 -3.00 9.92 -2.48
C ARG A 46 -3.47 8.47 -2.50
N THR A 47 -2.52 7.54 -2.50
CA THR A 47 -2.75 6.11 -2.67
C THR A 47 -2.05 5.35 -1.56
N CYS A 48 -2.80 4.48 -0.92
CA CYS A 48 -2.29 3.47 0.00
C CYS A 48 -2.30 2.11 -0.73
N LEU A 49 -1.15 1.43 -0.77
CA LEU A 49 -1.03 0.10 -1.34
C LEU A 49 -1.68 -0.91 -0.38
N TYR A 50 -2.34 -1.95 -0.90
CA TYR A 50 -2.92 -2.99 -0.05
C TYR A 50 -2.25 -4.34 -0.30
N HIS A 51 -1.37 -4.74 0.60
CA HIS A 51 -0.67 -6.01 0.54
C HIS A 51 -1.45 -7.09 1.30
N ILE A 52 -2.14 -7.98 0.58
CA ILE A 52 -2.92 -9.08 1.17
C ILE A 52 -2.78 -10.37 0.34
N PRO A 53 -1.57 -10.95 0.25
CA PRO A 53 -1.28 -12.06 -0.67
C PRO A 53 -2.19 -13.27 -0.49
N LEU A 54 -2.59 -13.59 0.75
CA LEU A 54 -3.53 -14.67 1.06
C LEU A 54 -4.90 -14.52 0.39
N VAL A 55 -5.30 -13.28 0.09
CA VAL A 55 -6.56 -12.99 -0.59
C VAL A 55 -6.30 -12.66 -2.05
N SER A 56 -5.32 -11.80 -2.37
CA SER A 56 -5.07 -11.32 -3.72
C SER A 56 -4.37 -12.30 -4.66
N GLY A 57 -3.78 -13.39 -4.14
CA GLY A 57 -2.95 -14.31 -4.94
C GLY A 57 -1.62 -13.72 -5.42
N ALA A 58 -1.40 -12.41 -5.20
CA ALA A 58 -0.18 -11.68 -5.55
C ALA A 58 0.31 -10.87 -4.34
N GLY A 59 1.60 -11.03 -4.02
CA GLY A 59 2.30 -10.28 -2.98
C GLY A 59 2.92 -8.99 -3.52
N LEU A 60 3.20 -8.06 -2.63
CA LEU A 60 3.96 -6.84 -2.91
C LEU A 60 5.28 -6.97 -2.16
N SER A 61 6.37 -7.18 -2.92
CA SER A 61 7.72 -7.18 -2.33
C SER A 61 8.08 -5.78 -1.83
N VAL A 62 8.91 -5.71 -0.79
CA VAL A 62 9.45 -4.43 -0.26
C VAL A 62 10.14 -3.63 -1.38
N SER A 63 10.84 -4.31 -2.29
CA SER A 63 11.49 -3.71 -3.45
C SER A 63 10.50 -2.99 -4.37
N VAL A 64 9.35 -3.61 -4.69
CA VAL A 64 8.29 -2.99 -5.49
C VAL A 64 7.72 -1.76 -4.78
N VAL A 65 7.44 -1.87 -3.49
CA VAL A 65 6.90 -0.76 -2.70
C VAL A 65 7.87 0.42 -2.67
N LYS A 66 9.18 0.14 -2.53
CA LYS A 66 10.24 1.15 -2.59
C LYS A 66 10.31 1.84 -3.94
N LEU A 67 10.34 1.09 -5.03
CA LEU A 67 10.38 1.67 -6.38
C LEU A 67 9.15 2.56 -6.65
N LEU A 68 7.96 2.13 -6.23
CA LEU A 68 6.73 2.91 -6.37
C LEU A 68 6.76 4.18 -5.52
N ARG A 69 7.25 4.10 -4.28
CA ARG A 69 7.39 5.23 -3.38
C ARG A 69 8.40 6.25 -3.91
N ASP A 70 9.55 5.79 -4.39
CA ASP A 70 10.61 6.66 -4.92
C ASP A 70 10.18 7.36 -6.21
N LYS A 71 9.43 6.66 -7.09
CA LYS A 71 8.92 7.22 -8.35
C LYS A 71 7.74 8.16 -8.14
N TYR A 72 6.89 7.89 -7.14
CA TYR A 72 5.66 8.65 -6.88
C TYR A 72 5.52 9.07 -5.41
N PRO A 73 6.44 9.89 -4.88
CA PRO A 73 6.50 10.20 -3.45
C PRO A 73 5.31 11.03 -2.96
N THR A 74 4.65 11.77 -3.84
CA THR A 74 3.43 12.52 -3.51
C THR A 74 2.18 11.63 -3.62
N THR A 75 2.19 10.63 -4.50
CA THR A 75 1.01 9.80 -4.76
C THR A 75 0.96 8.57 -3.86
N ILE A 76 2.03 7.79 -3.76
CA ILE A 76 2.07 6.58 -2.93
C ILE A 76 2.43 6.98 -1.50
N VAL A 77 1.44 7.17 -0.63
CA VAL A 77 1.64 7.68 0.74
C VAL A 77 1.79 6.60 1.80
N GLY A 78 1.36 5.38 1.51
CA GLY A 78 1.39 4.31 2.49
C GLY A 78 1.13 2.92 1.92
N ILE A 79 1.21 1.95 2.82
CA ILE A 79 0.90 0.54 2.57
C ILE A 79 0.16 -0.04 3.76
N LYS A 80 -0.91 -0.78 3.51
CA LYS A 80 -1.55 -1.66 4.47
C LYS A 80 -1.01 -3.08 4.27
N ASP A 81 -0.28 -3.58 5.26
CA ASP A 81 0.33 -4.91 5.22
C ASP A 81 -0.50 -5.93 6.02
N SER A 82 -1.29 -6.72 5.29
CA SER A 82 -2.09 -7.82 5.82
C SER A 82 -1.50 -9.19 5.44
N SER A 83 -0.20 -9.26 5.10
CA SER A 83 0.48 -10.53 4.79
C SER A 83 0.62 -11.47 5.97
N GLY A 84 0.69 -10.91 7.19
CA GLY A 84 0.98 -11.67 8.41
C GLY A 84 2.48 -11.93 8.64
N ASP A 85 3.36 -11.47 7.76
CA ASP A 85 4.81 -11.60 7.87
C ASP A 85 5.42 -10.38 8.58
N CYS A 86 5.89 -10.59 9.81
CA CYS A 86 6.54 -9.56 10.62
C CYS A 86 7.83 -9.02 9.97
N THR A 87 8.60 -9.87 9.28
CA THR A 87 9.86 -9.45 8.64
C THR A 87 9.58 -8.46 7.51
N ASN A 88 8.54 -8.72 6.72
CA ASN A 88 8.09 -7.81 5.66
C ASN A 88 7.59 -6.49 6.24
N THR A 89 6.75 -6.55 7.29
CA THR A 89 6.26 -5.35 7.96
C THR A 89 7.40 -4.50 8.55
N ASP A 90 8.40 -5.11 9.19
CA ASP A 90 9.55 -4.40 9.75
C ASP A 90 10.37 -3.71 8.66
N GLN A 91 10.63 -4.38 7.55
CA GLN A 91 11.33 -3.76 6.41
C GLN A 91 10.55 -2.59 5.81
N LEU A 92 9.23 -2.68 5.74
CA LEU A 92 8.38 -1.58 5.30
C LEU A 92 8.40 -0.41 6.30
N LEU A 93 8.41 -0.69 7.60
CA LEU A 93 8.46 0.34 8.66
C LEU A 93 9.78 1.11 8.68
N GLN A 94 10.87 0.49 8.25
CA GLN A 94 12.17 1.16 8.10
C GLN A 94 12.23 2.11 6.89
N MET A 95 11.21 2.12 6.02
CA MET A 95 11.18 3.03 4.88
C MET A 95 10.77 4.44 5.29
N GLU A 96 11.65 5.41 5.03
CA GLU A 96 11.36 6.80 5.31
C GLU A 96 10.16 7.33 4.49
N ASN A 97 9.32 8.14 5.16
CA ASN A 97 8.17 8.80 4.57
C ASN A 97 7.08 7.86 4.01
N LEU A 98 7.07 6.57 4.36
CA LEU A 98 6.00 5.63 4.02
C LEU A 98 5.13 5.38 5.25
N ILE A 99 3.82 5.56 5.12
CA ILE A 99 2.88 5.21 6.20
C ILE A 99 2.57 3.72 6.12
N VAL A 100 2.95 2.93 7.13
CA VAL A 100 2.67 1.50 7.17
C VAL A 100 1.55 1.19 8.16
N TYR A 101 0.52 0.48 7.70
CA TYR A 101 -0.61 0.02 8.52
C TYR A 101 -0.57 -1.51 8.64
N PRO A 102 -0.05 -2.07 9.75
CA PRO A 102 0.02 -3.52 9.94
C PRO A 102 -1.34 -4.17 10.19
N GLY A 103 -1.55 -5.39 9.68
CA GLY A 103 -2.81 -6.11 9.76
C GLY A 103 -3.07 -6.91 11.05
N ARG A 104 -2.07 -7.11 11.93
CA ARG A 104 -2.22 -7.84 13.20
C ARG A 104 -2.07 -6.93 14.43
N GLU A 105 -2.84 -7.18 15.47
CA GLU A 105 -2.82 -6.42 16.75
C GLU A 105 -1.46 -6.45 17.47
N LEU A 106 -0.71 -7.54 17.34
CA LEU A 106 0.60 -7.69 18.00
C LEU A 106 1.68 -6.76 17.43
N SER A 107 1.59 -6.38 16.15
CA SER A 107 2.57 -5.48 15.51
C SER A 107 2.21 -4.00 15.64
N LEU A 108 1.03 -3.64 16.17
CA LEU A 108 0.64 -2.24 16.36
C LEU A 108 1.56 -1.52 17.37
N VAL A 109 1.84 -2.16 18.51
CA VAL A 109 2.63 -1.54 19.58
C VAL A 109 4.10 -1.34 19.16
N GLU A 110 4.66 -2.26 18.39
CA GLU A 110 6.01 -2.14 17.83
C GLU A 110 6.06 -1.19 16.63
N ALA A 111 5.06 -1.23 15.73
CA ALA A 111 4.95 -0.29 14.62
C ALA A 111 4.78 1.16 15.08
N MET A 112 4.00 1.41 16.14
CA MET A 112 3.90 2.75 16.73
C MET A 112 5.24 3.21 17.32
N LYS A 113 6.04 2.32 17.91
CA LYS A 113 7.40 2.66 18.38
C LYS A 113 8.36 2.98 17.24
N LEU A 114 8.11 2.44 16.04
CA LEU A 114 8.88 2.67 14.82
C LEU A 114 8.33 3.82 13.94
N GLY A 115 7.31 4.55 14.41
CA GLY A 115 6.81 5.76 13.73
C GLY A 115 5.54 5.58 12.87
N ALA A 116 4.87 4.43 12.95
CA ALA A 116 3.57 4.26 12.30
C ALA A 116 2.52 5.19 12.95
N PRO A 117 1.77 6.00 12.17
CA PRO A 117 0.77 6.94 12.71
C PRO A 117 -0.51 6.25 13.20
N GLY A 118 -0.69 4.95 12.97
CA GLY A 118 -1.86 4.18 13.42
C GLY A 118 -2.05 2.86 12.66
N CYS A 119 -3.27 2.33 12.69
CA CYS A 119 -3.70 1.11 11.96
C CYS A 119 -5.07 1.30 11.32
N ILE A 120 -5.33 0.61 10.19
CA ILE A 120 -6.67 0.50 9.60
C ILE A 120 -7.24 -0.88 9.94
N PHE A 121 -7.96 -0.98 11.05
CA PHE A 121 -8.54 -2.22 11.57
C PHE A 121 -9.93 -2.53 11.01
N ALA A 122 -10.25 -3.83 10.88
CA ALA A 122 -11.63 -4.31 10.68
C ALA A 122 -12.41 -4.50 12.01
N THR A 123 -11.70 -4.54 13.14
CA THR A 123 -12.23 -4.77 14.50
C THR A 123 -12.69 -3.48 15.22
N ALA A 124 -12.57 -2.32 14.58
CA ALA A 124 -12.99 -1.02 15.12
C ALA A 124 -14.39 -0.58 14.62
N ASN A 125 -15.29 -1.54 14.39
CA ASN A 125 -16.71 -1.27 14.09
C ASN A 125 -17.51 -1.02 15.35
#